data_AF-A0A7W4F0K4-F1
#
_entry.id   AF-A0A7W4F0K4-F1
#
_cell.length_a   1.000
_cell.length_b   1.000
_cell.length_c   1.000
_cell.angle_alpha   90.00
_cell.angle_beta   90.00
_cell.angle_gamma   90.00
#
_symmetry.space_group_name_H-M   'P 1'
#
loop_
_entity.id
_entity.type
_entity.pdbx_description
1 polymer ?
#
loop_
_entity_poly.entity_id
_entity_poly.type
_entity_poly.pdbx_seq_one_letter_code
_entity_poly.pdbx_strand_id
1 'polypeptide(L)'
;MQLLNNFIPIADKPHYRKKMETSIKGVRTELLAELALENMGFEVVRATTEQDKRGIDYLITDSQGKQTAVDIKSSRFKANKTNDRNAKYYNDGTIAICPFSPETLESIHTVLPADPYGQMLEPSKEMLENLHNSGIVDKHEYIRIMNELEEQMEDMRKRNNNPASRGKLVHV
;
A
#
# COMPACT_ATOMS: atom_id res chain seq x y z
N MET A 1 12.02 -31.84 -2.07
CA MET A 1 13.03 -31.00 -1.38
C MET A 1 13.88 -30.13 -2.33
N GLN A 2 13.48 -29.92 -3.60
CA GLN A 2 14.23 -29.10 -4.57
C GLN A 2 13.76 -27.64 -4.69
N LEU A 3 12.52 -27.31 -4.32
CA LEU A 3 11.95 -25.95 -4.40
C LEU A 3 12.67 -24.93 -3.50
N LEU A 4 13.15 -25.36 -2.32
CA LEU A 4 13.85 -24.48 -1.38
C LEU A 4 15.26 -24.09 -1.84
N ASN A 5 15.90 -24.87 -2.73
CA ASN A 5 17.25 -24.54 -3.24
C ASN A 5 17.25 -23.38 -4.24
N ASN A 6 16.07 -22.98 -4.75
CA ASN A 6 15.90 -21.81 -5.62
C ASN A 6 15.45 -20.56 -4.84
N PHE A 7 15.13 -20.71 -3.55
CA PHE A 7 14.89 -19.57 -2.65
C PHE A 7 16.23 -19.00 -2.21
N ILE A 8 16.80 -18.10 -3.00
CA ILE A 8 17.86 -17.23 -2.51
C ILE A 8 17.20 -16.24 -1.54
N PRO A 9 17.63 -16.14 -0.27
CA PRO A 9 17.08 -15.18 0.66
C PRO A 9 17.08 -13.78 0.03
N ILE A 10 15.98 -13.05 0.16
CA ILE A 10 15.89 -11.67 -0.37
C ILE A 10 16.95 -10.76 0.27
N ALA A 11 17.44 -11.13 1.46
CA ALA A 11 18.60 -10.55 2.09
C ALA A 11 19.84 -10.58 1.18
N ASP A 12 20.03 -11.60 0.36
CA ASP A 12 21.24 -11.76 -0.47
C ASP A 12 21.08 -11.15 -1.87
N LYS A 13 20.00 -10.38 -2.11
CA LYS A 13 19.74 -9.71 -3.39
C LYS A 13 19.53 -8.20 -3.20
N PRO A 14 20.61 -7.38 -3.27
CA PRO A 14 20.55 -5.93 -3.07
C PRO A 14 19.50 -5.20 -3.93
N HIS A 15 19.28 -5.67 -5.17
CA HIS A 15 18.28 -5.10 -6.07
C HIS A 15 16.84 -5.23 -5.56
N TYR A 16 16.44 -6.43 -5.15
CA TYR A 16 15.09 -6.68 -4.63
C TYR A 16 14.89 -5.99 -3.28
N ARG A 17 15.92 -5.98 -2.41
CA ARG A 17 15.90 -5.21 -1.17
C ARG A 17 15.65 -3.72 -1.43
N LYS A 18 16.41 -3.11 -2.35
CA LYS A 18 16.25 -1.70 -2.70
C LYS A 18 14.87 -1.39 -3.29
N LYS A 19 14.31 -2.28 -4.10
CA LYS A 19 12.95 -2.16 -4.62
C LYS A 19 11.93 -2.17 -3.48
N MET A 20 12.00 -3.16 -2.58
CA MET A 20 11.11 -3.24 -1.41
C MET A 20 11.22 -1.99 -0.53
N GLU A 21 12.44 -1.57 -0.19
CA GLU A 21 12.66 -0.36 0.62
C GLU A 21 12.06 0.89 -0.04
N THR A 22 12.19 1.02 -1.36
CA THR A 22 11.61 2.14 -2.12
C THR A 22 10.09 2.08 -2.11
N SER A 23 9.50 0.90 -2.36
CA SER A 23 8.05 0.70 -2.35
C SER A 23 7.45 0.97 -0.97
N ILE A 24 8.05 0.45 0.10
CA ILE A 24 7.59 0.69 1.49
C ILE A 24 7.66 2.19 1.80
N LYS A 25 8.74 2.88 1.41
CA LYS A 25 8.87 4.33 1.60
C LYS A 25 7.82 5.11 0.82
N GLY A 26 7.53 4.72 -0.43
CA GLY A 26 6.49 5.33 -1.28
C GLY A 26 5.11 5.21 -0.63
N VAL A 27 4.65 3.98 -0.43
CA VAL A 27 3.33 3.68 0.17
C VAL A 27 3.17 4.37 1.53
N ARG A 28 4.22 4.36 2.36
CA ARG A 28 4.19 5.04 3.65
C ARG A 28 4.05 6.56 3.52
N THR A 29 4.69 7.16 2.52
CA THR A 29 4.60 8.60 2.27
C THR A 29 3.19 8.98 1.78
N GLU A 30 2.62 8.19 0.87
CA GLU A 30 1.25 8.36 0.35
C GLU A 30 0.21 8.22 1.46
N LEU A 31 0.26 7.16 2.28
CA LEU A 31 -0.67 6.97 3.40
C LEU A 31 -0.64 8.12 4.41
N LEU A 32 0.55 8.62 4.75
CA LEU A 32 0.68 9.77 5.65
C LEU A 32 0.17 11.07 5.00
N ALA A 33 0.31 11.20 3.69
CA ALA A 33 -0.20 12.34 2.94
C ALA A 33 -1.74 12.34 2.88
N GLU A 34 -2.35 11.19 2.61
CA GLU A 34 -3.80 10.98 2.64
C GLU A 34 -4.39 11.43 3.97
N LEU A 35 -3.85 10.92 5.09
CA LEU A 35 -4.27 11.32 6.43
C LEU A 35 -4.09 12.83 6.69
N ALA A 36 -2.99 13.42 6.23
CA ALA A 36 -2.75 14.85 6.40
C ALA A 36 -3.77 15.69 5.59
N LEU A 37 -4.08 15.29 4.36
CA LEU A 37 -5.03 15.97 3.48
C LEU A 37 -6.46 15.90 4.04
N GLU A 38 -6.89 14.73 4.53
CA GLU A 38 -8.19 14.59 5.19
C GLU A 38 -8.30 15.48 6.43
N ASN A 39 -7.25 15.50 7.27
CA ASN A 39 -7.20 16.38 8.45
C ASN A 39 -7.17 17.88 8.10
N MET A 40 -6.74 18.24 6.88
CA MET A 40 -6.81 19.61 6.36
C MET A 40 -8.19 19.95 5.79
N GLY A 41 -9.14 19.01 5.78
CA GLY A 41 -10.52 19.22 5.35
C GLY A 41 -10.77 18.98 3.86
N PHE A 42 -9.84 18.30 3.16
CA PHE A 42 -10.07 17.85 1.79
C PHE A 42 -10.83 16.53 1.79
N GLU A 43 -11.74 16.35 0.82
CA GLU A 43 -12.20 15.02 0.44
C GLU A 43 -11.11 14.38 -0.44
N VAL A 44 -10.67 13.18 -0.09
CA VAL A 44 -9.57 12.49 -0.77
C VAL A 44 -10.06 11.23 -1.44
N VAL A 45 -9.84 11.11 -2.75
CA VAL A 45 -10.14 9.92 -3.55
C VAL A 45 -8.84 9.37 -4.12
N ARG A 46 -8.53 8.10 -3.84
CA ARG A 46 -7.37 7.41 -4.43
C ARG A 46 -7.53 7.29 -5.93
N ALA A 47 -6.42 7.45 -6.66
CA ALA A 47 -6.41 7.31 -8.10
C ALA A 47 -6.74 5.87 -8.53
N THR A 48 -7.43 5.76 -9.67
CA THR A 48 -7.58 4.47 -10.37
C THR A 48 -6.26 4.03 -11.00
N THR A 49 -6.13 2.75 -11.34
CA THR A 49 -4.94 2.20 -12.02
C THR A 49 -4.53 2.98 -13.27
N GLU A 50 -5.49 3.49 -14.06
CA GLU A 50 -5.18 4.26 -15.28
C GLU A 50 -4.72 5.70 -14.98
N GLN A 51 -5.09 6.25 -13.82
CA GLN A 51 -4.62 7.55 -13.34
C GLN A 51 -3.25 7.43 -12.68
N ASP A 52 -3.02 6.38 -11.90
CA ASP A 52 -1.72 6.04 -11.30
C ASP A 52 -0.62 5.87 -12.35
N LYS A 53 -0.92 5.18 -13.46
CA LYS A 53 -0.02 5.08 -14.63
C LYS A 53 0.39 6.43 -15.22
N ARG A 54 -0.41 7.49 -15.00
CA ARG A 54 -0.14 8.86 -15.44
C ARG A 54 0.56 9.70 -14.37
N GLY A 55 0.86 9.10 -13.21
CA GLY A 55 1.49 9.74 -12.07
C GLY A 55 0.53 10.56 -11.21
N ILE A 56 -0.74 10.16 -11.12
CA ILE A 56 -1.71 10.75 -10.19
C ILE A 56 -1.92 9.73 -9.07
N ASP A 57 -1.69 10.15 -7.82
CA ASP A 57 -1.91 9.28 -6.65
C ASP A 57 -3.29 9.55 -6.04
N TYR A 58 -3.73 10.81 -6.04
CA TYR A 58 -4.98 11.24 -5.44
C TYR A 58 -5.71 12.30 -6.26
N LEU A 59 -7.03 12.31 -6.15
CA LEU A 59 -7.89 13.44 -6.47
C LEU A 59 -8.39 14.04 -5.15
N ILE A 60 -8.10 15.32 -4.92
CA ILE A 60 -8.58 16.04 -3.73
C ILE A 60 -9.67 17.05 -4.12
N THR A 61 -10.71 17.16 -3.31
CA THR A 61 -11.76 18.18 -3.45
C THR A 61 -11.70 19.15 -2.28
N ASP A 62 -11.61 20.43 -2.57
CA ASP A 62 -11.59 21.48 -1.53
C ASP A 62 -13.02 21.86 -1.06
N SER A 63 -13.09 22.73 -0.05
CA SER A 63 -14.37 23.20 0.50
C SER A 63 -15.25 23.98 -0.50
N GLN A 64 -14.70 24.37 -1.66
CA GLN A 64 -15.43 25.03 -2.74
C GLN A 64 -15.91 24.04 -3.81
N GLY A 65 -15.66 22.74 -3.63
CA GLY A 65 -16.02 21.68 -4.57
C GLY A 65 -15.04 21.57 -5.75
N LYS A 66 -13.89 22.24 -5.71
CA LYS A 66 -12.91 22.16 -6.79
C LYS A 66 -12.04 20.92 -6.61
N GLN A 67 -12.05 20.05 -7.62
CA GLN A 67 -11.21 18.86 -7.67
C GLN A 67 -9.82 19.17 -8.27
N THR A 68 -8.77 18.61 -7.68
CA THR A 68 -7.38 18.76 -8.11
C THR A 68 -6.67 17.41 -8.08
N ALA A 69 -5.95 17.06 -9.15
CA ALA A 69 -5.11 15.87 -9.18
C ALA A 69 -3.78 16.13 -8.45
N VAL A 70 -3.35 15.17 -7.64
CA VAL A 70 -2.17 15.27 -6.78
C VAL A 70 -1.28 14.05 -6.97
N ASP A 71 0.02 14.31 -7.01
CA ASP A 71 1.09 13.34 -7.14
C ASP A 71 2.02 13.46 -5.92
N ILE A 72 2.04 12.45 -5.07
CA ILE A 72 2.81 12.39 -3.84
C ILE A 72 4.21 11.87 -4.14
N LYS A 73 5.19 12.77 -4.04
CA LYS A 73 6.59 12.43 -4.18
C LYS A 73 7.23 12.16 -2.83
N SER A 74 8.06 11.12 -2.81
CA SER A 74 9.11 10.99 -1.81
C SER A 74 10.39 11.63 -2.34
N SER A 75 11.01 12.52 -1.56
CA SER A 75 12.30 13.12 -1.92
C SER A 75 13.44 12.51 -1.12
N ARG A 76 14.64 12.56 -1.70
CA ARG A 76 15.91 12.36 -0.98
C ARG A 76 16.46 13.67 -0.39
N PHE A 77 15.82 14.80 -0.70
CA PHE A 77 16.23 16.14 -0.30
C PHE A 77 15.09 16.82 0.50
N LYS A 78 15.39 17.90 1.23
CA LYS A 78 14.39 18.64 2.03
C LYS A 78 13.11 18.93 1.22
N ALA A 79 11.94 18.71 1.86
CA ALA A 79 10.62 18.84 1.24
C ALA A 79 10.44 20.15 0.46
N ASN A 80 10.81 21.28 1.07
CA ASN A 80 10.64 22.61 0.46
C ASN A 80 11.37 22.76 -0.88
N LYS A 81 12.62 22.31 -1.00
CA LYS A 81 13.38 22.38 -2.26
C LYS A 81 12.79 21.49 -3.35
N THR A 82 12.14 20.39 -2.95
CA THR A 82 11.47 19.47 -3.87
C THR A 82 10.16 20.09 -4.35
N ASN A 83 9.39 20.71 -3.46
CA ASN A 83 8.15 21.40 -3.79
C ASN A 83 8.38 22.64 -4.66
N ASP A 84 9.42 23.44 -4.38
CA ASP A 84 9.82 24.58 -5.20
C ASP A 84 10.21 24.15 -6.63
N ARG A 85 10.81 22.97 -6.76
CA ARG A 85 11.13 22.37 -8.05
C ARG A 85 9.88 21.85 -8.75
N ASN A 86 9.04 21.09 -8.05
CA ASN A 86 7.79 20.55 -8.59
C ASN A 86 6.86 21.67 -9.06
N ALA A 87 6.79 22.78 -8.33
CA ALA A 87 6.00 23.95 -8.70
C ALA A 87 6.47 24.63 -10.00
N LYS A 88 7.70 24.38 -10.46
CA LYS A 88 8.19 24.86 -11.77
C LYS A 88 7.87 23.92 -12.93
N TYR A 89 7.49 22.67 -12.63
CA TYR A 89 7.21 21.62 -13.61
C TYR A 89 5.79 21.09 -13.48
N TYR A 90 4.83 21.95 -13.08
CA TYR A 90 3.41 21.62 -13.17
C TYR A 90 3.09 21.19 -14.59
N ASN A 91 2.84 19.89 -14.77
CA ASN A 91 2.35 19.33 -16.02
C ASN A 91 0.83 19.24 -15.94
N ASP A 92 0.15 19.73 -16.98
CA ASP A 92 -1.21 19.38 -17.41
C ASP A 92 -2.27 19.18 -16.29
N GLY A 93 -2.22 19.99 -15.22
CA GLY A 93 -3.25 20.02 -14.17
C GLY A 93 -3.02 19.09 -12.97
N THR A 94 -1.88 18.40 -12.86
CA THR A 94 -1.52 17.60 -11.66
C THR A 94 -0.50 18.31 -10.79
N ILE A 95 -0.76 18.38 -9.49
CA ILE A 95 0.09 19.03 -8.50
C ILE A 95 0.99 17.99 -7.83
N ALA A 96 2.29 18.08 -8.07
CA ALA A 96 3.27 17.21 -7.42
C ALA A 96 3.75 17.78 -6.07
N ILE A 97 3.51 17.07 -4.98
CA ILE A 97 3.90 17.49 -3.62
C ILE A 97 4.80 16.48 -2.94
N CYS A 98 5.78 16.97 -2.20
CA CYS A 98 6.59 16.24 -1.24
C CYS A 98 6.12 16.67 0.16
N PRO A 99 5.24 15.91 0.81
CA PRO A 99 4.62 16.32 2.08
C PRO A 99 5.57 16.24 3.26
N PHE A 100 6.58 15.37 3.20
CA PHE A 100 7.51 15.12 4.30
C PHE A 100 8.96 15.22 3.85
N SER A 101 9.83 15.66 4.77
CA SER A 101 11.28 15.56 4.59
C SER A 101 11.75 14.11 4.85
N PRO A 102 12.90 13.69 4.28
CA PRO A 102 13.52 12.40 4.64
C PRO A 102 13.65 12.22 6.15
N GLU A 103 14.09 13.27 6.86
CA GLU A 103 14.29 13.25 8.31
C GLU A 103 12.97 13.01 9.07
N THR A 104 11.88 13.62 8.61
CA THR A 104 10.54 13.40 9.18
C THR A 104 10.10 11.95 8.97
N LEU A 105 10.28 11.41 7.76
CA LEU A 105 9.94 10.01 7.47
C LEU A 105 10.85 9.03 8.24
N GLU A 106 12.10 9.36 8.52
CA GLU A 106 12.97 8.53 9.35
C GLU A 106 12.57 8.56 10.83
N SER A 107 12.05 9.70 11.32
CA SER A 107 11.60 9.85 12.71
C SER A 107 10.25 9.22 13.04
N ILE A 108 9.36 9.07 12.05
CA ILE A 108 8.07 8.42 12.25
C ILE A 108 8.32 6.90 12.22
N HIS A 109 8.03 6.21 13.32
CA HIS A 109 8.14 4.76 13.36
C HIS A 109 7.11 4.13 12.41
N THR A 110 7.53 3.16 11.61
CA THR A 110 6.60 2.32 10.85
C THR A 110 5.79 1.50 11.84
N VAL A 111 4.58 1.94 12.13
CA VAL A 111 3.61 1.15 12.90
C VAL A 111 2.96 0.19 11.92
N LEU A 112 3.30 -1.09 12.02
CA LEU A 112 2.52 -2.12 11.34
C LEU A 112 1.15 -2.19 12.02
N PRO A 113 0.09 -2.54 11.27
CA PRO A 113 -1.17 -2.91 11.87
C PRO A 113 -0.97 -3.93 12.98
N ALA A 114 -1.82 -3.91 14.01
CA ALA A 114 -1.76 -4.91 15.08
C ALA A 114 -1.96 -6.35 14.54
N ASP A 115 -2.66 -6.50 13.42
CA ASP A 115 -2.84 -7.74 12.68
C ASP A 115 -2.70 -7.49 11.17
N PRO A 116 -1.46 -7.45 10.63
CA PRO A 116 -1.24 -7.16 9.22
C PRO A 116 -1.73 -8.31 8.33
N TYR A 117 -1.70 -9.55 8.82
CA TYR A 117 -2.21 -10.70 8.07
C TYR A 117 -3.72 -10.64 7.89
N GLY A 118 -4.44 -10.28 8.95
CA GLY A 118 -5.89 -10.10 8.85
C GLY A 118 -6.32 -8.98 7.92
N GLN A 119 -5.58 -7.88 7.91
CA GLN A 119 -5.86 -6.78 6.98
C GLN A 119 -5.59 -7.13 5.52
N MET A 120 -4.80 -8.18 5.25
CA MET A 120 -4.49 -8.63 3.89
C MET A 120 -5.41 -9.74 3.38
N LEU A 121 -6.25 -10.36 4.21
CA LEU A 121 -7.11 -11.48 3.76
C LEU A 121 -8.10 -11.05 2.67
N GLU A 122 -8.80 -9.92 2.84
CA GLU A 122 -9.76 -9.45 1.84
C GLU A 122 -9.08 -8.99 0.54
N PRO A 123 -8.01 -8.16 0.57
CA PRO A 123 -7.21 -7.88 -0.63
C PRO A 123 -6.68 -9.13 -1.34
N SER A 124 -6.38 -10.20 -0.60
CA SER A 124 -5.87 -11.44 -1.19
C SER A 124 -6.88 -12.12 -2.11
N LYS A 125 -8.20 -11.92 -1.89
CA LYS A 125 -9.24 -12.45 -2.78
C LYS A 125 -9.17 -11.80 -4.16
N GLU A 126 -9.08 -10.48 -4.18
CA GLU A 126 -8.95 -9.69 -5.42
C GLU A 126 -7.65 -10.02 -6.15
N MET A 127 -6.54 -10.16 -5.42
CA MET A 127 -5.27 -10.59 -5.99
C MET A 127 -5.37 -11.98 -6.63
N LEU A 128 -6.00 -12.94 -5.95
CA LEU A 128 -6.19 -14.29 -6.45
C LEU A 128 -7.08 -14.32 -7.70
N GLU A 129 -8.16 -13.53 -7.72
CA GLU A 129 -9.02 -13.36 -8.90
C GLU A 129 -8.24 -12.78 -10.09
N ASN A 130 -7.41 -11.76 -9.86
CA ASN A 130 -6.55 -11.18 -10.89
C ASN A 130 -5.53 -12.19 -11.44
N LEU A 131 -4.93 -13.02 -10.58
CA LEU A 131 -4.02 -14.09 -10.99
C LEU A 131 -4.73 -15.15 -11.83
N HIS A 132 -5.96 -15.51 -11.47
CA HIS A 132 -6.79 -16.44 -12.25
C HIS A 132 -7.17 -15.86 -13.62
N ASN A 133 -7.65 -14.62 -13.65
CA ASN A 133 -8.02 -13.91 -14.87
C ASN A 133 -6.82 -13.72 -15.81
N SER A 134 -5.61 -13.61 -15.26
CA SER A 134 -4.35 -13.54 -16.01
C SER A 134 -3.83 -14.90 -16.49
N GLY A 135 -4.52 -16.00 -16.16
CA GLY A 135 -4.12 -17.37 -16.52
C GLY A 135 -2.90 -17.90 -15.76
N ILE A 136 -2.48 -17.22 -14.69
CA ILE A 136 -1.33 -17.65 -13.86
C ILE A 136 -1.75 -18.77 -12.92
N VAL A 137 -2.98 -18.72 -12.40
CA VAL A 137 -3.57 -19.71 -11.51
C VAL A 137 -4.73 -20.39 -12.24
N ASP A 138 -4.72 -21.72 -12.31
CA ASP A 138 -5.81 -22.45 -12.95
C ASP A 138 -7.10 -22.45 -12.12
N LYS A 139 -8.21 -22.88 -12.71
CA LYS A 139 -9.51 -22.87 -12.03
C LYS A 139 -9.56 -23.76 -10.79
N HIS A 140 -8.87 -24.90 -10.79
CA HIS A 140 -8.85 -25.81 -9.65
C HIS A 140 -8.05 -25.22 -8.49
N GLU A 141 -6.88 -24.64 -8.78
CA GLU A 141 -6.06 -23.92 -7.80
C GLU A 141 -6.78 -22.70 -7.25
N TYR A 142 -7.43 -21.92 -8.11
CA TYR A 142 -8.24 -20.76 -7.72
C TYR A 142 -9.31 -21.14 -6.69
N ILE A 143 -10.13 -22.17 -6.98
CA ILE A 143 -11.20 -22.62 -6.08
C ILE A 143 -10.61 -23.10 -4.75
N ARG A 144 -9.53 -23.89 -4.78
CA ARG A 144 -8.90 -24.40 -3.56
C ARG A 144 -8.40 -23.25 -2.67
N ILE A 145 -7.64 -22.31 -3.24
CA ILE A 145 -7.06 -21.20 -2.49
C ILE A 145 -8.16 -20.26 -1.99
N MET A 146 -9.21 -20.01 -2.79
CA MET A 146 -10.33 -19.17 -2.36
C MET A 146 -11.07 -19.77 -1.16
N ASN A 147 -11.31 -21.09 -1.17
CA ASN A 147 -11.92 -21.77 -0.02
C ASN A 147 -11.05 -21.64 1.24
N GLU A 148 -9.74 -21.84 1.11
CA GLU A 148 -8.78 -21.67 2.23
C GLU A 148 -8.78 -20.23 2.77
N LEU A 149 -8.85 -19.22 1.90
CA LEU A 149 -8.94 -17.81 2.30
C LEU A 149 -10.26 -17.52 3.04
N GLU A 150 -11.38 -18.03 2.56
CA GLU A 150 -12.69 -17.86 3.20
C GLU A 150 -12.74 -18.50 4.59
N GLU A 151 -12.15 -19.69 4.76
CA GLU A 151 -12.02 -20.34 6.07
C GLU A 151 -11.16 -19.50 7.04
N GLN A 152 -10.03 -18.98 6.58
CA GLN A 152 -9.15 -18.13 7.39
C GLN A 152 -9.84 -16.83 7.83
N MET A 153 -10.62 -16.22 6.95
CA MET A 153 -11.39 -15.03 7.27
C MET A 153 -12.50 -15.31 8.29
N GLU A 154 -13.19 -16.43 8.17
CA GLU A 154 -14.25 -16.81 9.11
C GLU A 154 -13.67 -17.15 10.49
N ASP A 155 -12.55 -17.86 10.54
CA ASP A 155 -11.81 -18.10 11.79
C ASP A 155 -11.39 -16.78 12.45
N MET A 156 -10.90 -15.82 11.67
CA MET A 156 -10.53 -14.50 12.16
C MET A 156 -11.72 -13.71 12.70
N ARG A 157 -12.86 -13.72 12.00
CA ARG A 157 -14.11 -13.10 12.48
C ARG A 157 -14.53 -13.69 13.82
N LYS A 158 -14.48 -15.02 13.95
CA LYS A 158 -14.78 -15.72 15.21
C LYS A 158 -13.83 -15.34 16.35
N ARG A 159 -12.51 -15.26 16.08
CA ARG A 159 -11.51 -14.82 17.06
C ARG A 159 -11.72 -13.36 17.51
N ASN A 160 -12.06 -12.47 16.59
CA ASN A 160 -12.30 -11.05 16.90
C ASN A 160 -13.59 -10.84 17.70
N ASN A 161 -14.62 -11.67 17.47
CA ASN A 161 -15.88 -11.63 18.21
C ASN A 161 -15.84 -12.34 19.58
N ASN A 162 -14.72 -13.01 19.93
CA ASN A 162 -14.58 -13.72 21.20
C ASN A 162 -13.19 -13.48 21.85
N PRO A 163 -13.02 -12.42 22.66
CA PRO A 163 -11.71 -11.98 23.19
C PRO A 163 -10.96 -13.02 24.03
N ALA A 164 -11.68 -14.00 24.60
CA ALA A 164 -11.11 -15.10 25.39
C ALA A 164 -10.29 -16.11 24.55
N SER A 165 -10.40 -16.07 23.21
CA SER A 165 -9.70 -16.99 22.29
C SER A 165 -8.31 -16.51 21.85
N ARG A 166 -7.93 -15.25 22.15
CA ARG A 166 -6.68 -14.60 21.69
C ARG A 166 -5.38 -15.27 22.18
N GLY A 167 -5.46 -16.26 23.07
CA GLY A 167 -4.30 -16.93 23.70
C GLY A 167 -3.85 -18.26 23.09
N LYS A 168 -4.47 -18.75 22.00
CA LYS A 168 -4.04 -20.01 21.36
C LYS A 168 -3.71 -19.82 19.88
N LEU A 169 -2.55 -19.24 19.61
CA LEU A 169 -1.82 -19.58 18.39
C LEU A 169 -1.34 -21.02 18.57
N VAL A 170 -2.09 -21.97 18.02
CA VAL A 170 -1.55 -23.32 17.81
C VAL A 170 -0.64 -23.18 16.60
N HIS A 171 0.67 -23.19 16.83
CA HIS A 171 1.64 -23.37 15.75
C HIS A 171 1.32 -24.68 15.04
N VAL A 172 1.00 -24.60 13.74
CA VAL A 172 1.02 -25.73 12.81
C VAL A 172 2.16 -25.48 11.84
#